data_AF-A0AAN7VBS0-F1
#
_entry.id   AF-A0AAN7VBS0-F1
#
_cell.length_a   1.000
_cell.length_b   1.000
_cell.length_c   1.000
_cell.angle_alpha   90.00
_cell.angle_beta   90.00
_cell.angle_gamma   90.00
#
_symmetry.space_group_name_H-M   'P 1'
#
loop_
_entity.id
_entity.type
_entity.pdbx_description
1 polymer ?
#
loop_
_entity_poly.entity_id
_entity_poly.type
_entity_poly.pdbx_seq_one_letter_code
_entity_poly.pdbx_strand_id
1 'polypeptide(L)'
;MAQFKGVFYVAVILVVIACLMQEVDGRRKILRGRKTITRRYYKSAAIPAWAIILLVSMGELILGAALFFVMKRFVVDPPLSGTYSPTSNIGP
;
A
#
# COMPACT_ATOMS: atom_id res chain seq x y z
N MET A 1 26.04 3.53 8.51
CA MET A 1 25.07 3.24 9.60
C MET A 1 24.56 4.48 10.33
N ALA A 2 25.38 5.51 10.61
CA ALA A 2 24.93 6.72 11.33
C ALA A 2 23.90 7.58 10.57
N GLN A 3 24.02 7.70 9.23
CA GLN A 3 23.04 8.45 8.43
C GLN A 3 21.63 7.86 8.49
N PHE A 4 21.49 6.53 8.41
CA PHE A 4 20.18 5.87 8.53
C PHE A 4 19.51 6.13 9.87
N LYS A 5 20.28 6.19 10.96
CA LYS A 5 19.76 6.55 12.28
C LYS A 5 19.23 7.99 12.30
N GLY A 6 19.99 8.96 11.76
CA GLY A 6 19.56 10.35 11.66
C GLY A 6 18.28 10.52 10.85
N VAL A 7 18.21 9.91 9.67
CA VAL A 7 17.01 9.94 8.81
C VAL A 7 15.81 9.28 9.50
N PHE A 8 16.03 8.18 10.24
CA PHE A 8 14.98 7.53 11.01
C PHE A 8 14.41 8.44 12.09
N TYR A 9 15.26 9.10 12.89
CA TYR A 9 14.78 10.02 13.93
C TYR A 9 14.03 11.22 13.34
N VAL A 10 14.51 11.79 12.23
CA VAL A 10 13.82 12.89 11.54
C VAL A 10 12.46 12.43 11.01
N ALA A 11 12.38 11.24 10.42
CA ALA A 11 11.12 10.68 9.95
C ALA A 11 10.12 10.46 11.10
N VAL A 12 10.57 9.93 12.24
CA VAL A 12 9.72 9.77 13.43
C VAL A 12 9.20 11.12 13.94
N ILE A 13 10.06 12.14 14.01
CA ILE A 13 9.65 13.49 14.43
C ILE A 13 8.61 14.08 13.46
N LEU A 14 8.81 13.93 12.15
CA LEU A 14 7.84 14.37 11.15
C LEU A 14 6.50 13.66 11.27
N VAL A 15 6.50 12.34 11.54
CA VAL A 15 5.29 11.56 11.79
C VAL A 15 4.56 12.06 13.05
N VAL A 16 5.30 12.35 14.13
CA VAL A 16 4.71 12.92 15.36
C VAL A 16 4.07 14.28 15.08
N ILE A 17 4.76 15.17 14.34
CA ILE A 17 4.20 16.47 13.95
C ILE A 17 2.96 16.31 13.06
N ALA A 18 2.98 15.37 12.11
CA ALA A 18 1.84 15.08 11.23
C ALA A 18 0.62 14.55 12.02
N CYS A 19 0.84 13.79 13.09
CA CYS A 19 -0.23 13.35 13.99
C CYS A 19 -0.83 14.53 14.79
N LEU A 20 -0.02 15.53 15.16
CA LEU A 20 -0.50 16.72 15.87
C LEU A 20 -1.25 17.70 14.94
N MET A 21 -1.04 17.63 13.62
CA MET A 21 -1.74 18.46 12.62
C MET A 21 -3.16 17.97 12.27
N GLN A 22 -3.76 17.05 13.02
CA GLN A 22 -5.13 16.55 12.76
C GLN A 22 -6.23 17.63 12.77
N GLU A 23 -5.97 18.78 13.40
CA GLU A 23 -6.91 19.91 13.54
C GLU A 23 -7.33 20.56 12.20
N VAL A 24 -6.52 20.46 11.13
CA VAL A 24 -6.90 21.02 9.81
C VAL A 24 -8.11 20.31 9.19
N ASP A 25 -8.33 19.02 9.49
CA ASP A 25 -9.50 18.28 9.02
C ASP A 25 -10.79 18.73 9.72
N GLY A 26 -10.70 19.16 10.98
CA GLY A 26 -11.80 19.79 11.71
C GLY A 26 -12.20 21.13 11.07
N ARG A 27 -11.23 21.99 10.79
CA ARG A 27 -11.45 23.28 10.10
C ARG A 27 -12.03 23.13 8.69
N ARG A 28 -11.57 22.16 7.90
CA ARG A 28 -12.12 21.89 6.55
C ARG A 28 -13.57 21.44 6.57
N LYS A 29 -14.00 20.70 7.61
CA LYS A 29 -15.40 20.28 7.78
C LYS A 29 -16.30 21.45 8.18
N ILE A 30 -15.79 22.39 8.99
CA ILE A 30 -16.51 23.62 9.40
C ILE A 30 -16.73 24.56 8.20
N LEU A 31 -15.70 24.80 7.40
CA LEU A 31 -15.76 25.72 6.25
C LEU A 31 -16.62 25.21 5.08
N ARG A 32 -16.96 23.92 5.06
CA ARG A 32 -17.90 23.33 4.08
C ARG A 32 -19.39 23.54 4.43
N GLY A 33 -19.70 24.34 5.47
CA GLY A 33 -21.06 24.82 5.74
C GLY A 33 -22.07 23.77 6.19
N ARG A 34 -21.63 22.56 6.55
CA ARG A 34 -22.53 21.49 7.01
C ARG A 34 -22.85 21.71 8.50
N LYS A 35 -24.06 22.21 8.77
CA LYS A 35 -24.83 22.29 10.04
C LYS A 35 -24.05 22.00 11.34
N THR A 36 -24.10 22.97 12.26
CA THR A 36 -23.77 22.94 13.69
C THR A 36 -23.01 21.70 14.16
N ILE A 37 -21.72 21.90 14.47
CA ILE A 37 -20.89 20.91 15.17
C ILE A 37 -21.65 20.40 16.39
N THR A 38 -22.12 19.15 16.30
CA THR A 38 -22.60 18.41 17.45
C THR A 38 -21.43 17.60 18.02
N ARG A 39 -21.44 17.35 19.34
CA ARG A 39 -20.39 16.63 20.08
C ARG A 39 -20.00 15.27 19.47
N ARG A 40 -20.84 14.71 18.59
CA ARG A 40 -20.62 13.45 17.85
C ARG A 40 -19.65 13.58 16.67
N TYR A 41 -19.37 14.79 16.16
CA TYR A 41 -18.34 15.04 15.14
C TYR A 41 -16.91 14.89 15.66
N TYR A 42 -16.70 14.90 16.98
CA TYR A 42 -15.41 14.70 17.63
C TYR A 42 -15.05 13.22 17.88
N LYS A 43 -15.83 12.27 17.36
CA LYS A 43 -15.29 10.90 17.22
C LYS A 43 -14.27 10.92 16.07
N SER A 44 -13.08 11.43 16.38
CA SER A 44 -11.90 11.25 15.53
C SER A 44 -11.65 9.75 15.39
N ALA A 45 -11.29 9.33 14.17
CA ALA A 45 -10.70 8.01 14.00
C ALA A 45 -9.46 7.92 14.91
N ALA A 46 -9.24 6.77 15.54
CA ALA A 46 -8.09 6.55 16.42
C ALA A 46 -6.74 6.72 15.70
N ILE A 47 -6.76 6.70 14.37
CA ILE A 47 -5.62 6.74 13.47
C ILE A 47 -5.83 7.89 12.48
N PRO A 48 -4.81 8.71 12.18
CA PRO A 48 -4.93 9.82 11.25
C PRO A 48 -5.23 9.32 9.83
N ALA A 49 -5.97 10.12 9.05
CA ALA A 49 -6.44 9.74 7.71
C ALA A 49 -5.31 9.32 6.75
N TRP A 50 -4.15 9.99 6.83
CA TRP A 50 -2.98 9.66 6.00
C TRP A 50 -2.44 8.25 6.30
N ALA A 51 -2.46 7.82 7.57
CA ALA A 51 -1.98 6.50 7.96
C ALA A 51 -2.93 5.39 7.51
N ILE A 52 -4.24 5.66 7.47
CA ILE A 52 -5.22 4.73 6.89
C ILE A 52 -4.92 4.50 5.42
N ILE A 53 -4.64 5.56 4.65
CA ILE A 53 -4.30 5.45 3.23
C ILE A 53 -3.04 4.61 3.05
N LEU A 54 -1.97 4.87 3.82
CA LEU A 54 -0.74 4.07 3.74
C LEU A 54 -0.94 2.59 4.05
N LEU A 55 -1.73 2.28 5.10
CA LEU A 55 -2.04 0.89 5.45
C LEU A 55 -2.81 0.19 4.33
N VAL A 56 -3.80 0.87 3.74
CA VAL A 56 -4.58 0.33 2.62
C VAL A 56 -3.69 0.14 1.40
N SER A 57 -2.88 1.14 1.02
CA SER A 57 -1.96 1.04 -0.12
C SER A 57 -0.95 -0.09 0.04
N MET A 58 -0.41 -0.29 1.25
CA MET A 58 0.52 -1.37 1.52
C MET A 58 -0.18 -2.74 1.48
N GLY A 59 -1.42 -2.82 1.95
CA GLY A 59 -2.26 -4.02 1.83
C GLY A 59 -2.51 -4.41 0.37
N GLU A 60 -2.87 -3.44 -0.47
CA GLU A 60 -3.09 -3.66 -1.91
C GLU A 60 -1.81 -4.16 -2.62
N LEU A 61 -0.64 -3.61 -2.27
CA LEU A 61 0.63 -4.07 -2.84
C LEU A 61 0.94 -5.52 -2.45
N ILE A 62 0.72 -5.89 -1.19
CA ILE A 62 0.93 -7.26 -0.71
C ILE A 62 -0.04 -8.22 -1.41
N LEU A 63 -1.31 -7.82 -1.51
CA LEU A 63 -2.34 -8.63 -2.15
C LEU A 63 -2.06 -8.83 -3.64
N GLY A 64 -1.64 -7.79 -4.35
CA GLY A 64 -1.22 -7.86 -5.75
C GLY A 64 0.00 -8.78 -5.95
N ALA A 65 0.99 -8.69 -5.07
CA ALA A 65 2.16 -9.58 -5.12
C ALA A 65 1.75 -11.05 -4.88
N ALA A 66 0.92 -11.31 -3.87
CA ALA A 66 0.42 -12.66 -3.59
C ALA A 66 -0.37 -13.23 -4.78
N LEU A 67 -1.25 -12.44 -5.38
CA LEU A 67 -2.03 -12.83 -6.56
C LEU A 67 -1.11 -13.19 -7.73
N PHE A 68 -0.04 -12.43 -7.96
CA PHE A 68 0.95 -12.71 -8.99
C PHE A 68 1.67 -14.04 -8.76
N PHE A 69 2.07 -14.35 -7.52
CA PHE A 69 2.71 -15.63 -7.20
C PHE A 69 1.78 -16.83 -7.44
N VAL A 70 0.51 -16.69 -7.10
CA VAL A 70 -0.51 -17.70 -7.40
C VAL A 70 -0.59 -17.92 -8.91
N MET A 71 -0.75 -16.84 -9.69
CA MET A 71 -0.79 -16.94 -11.16
C MET A 71 0.47 -17.59 -11.73
N LYS A 72 1.66 -17.17 -11.26
CA LYS A 72 2.94 -17.74 -11.69
C LYS A 72 2.96 -19.25 -11.51
N ARG A 73 2.57 -19.70 -10.31
CA ARG A 73 2.60 -21.12 -9.95
C ARG A 73 1.66 -21.99 -10.78
N PHE A 74 0.47 -21.48 -11.13
CA PHE A 74 -0.55 -22.26 -11.83
C PHE A 74 -0.47 -22.14 -13.36
N VAL A 75 -0.13 -20.97 -13.88
CA VAL A 75 -0.25 -20.66 -15.33
C VAL A 75 1.11 -20.61 -16.02
N VAL A 76 2.16 -20.11 -15.34
CA VAL A 76 3.46 -19.83 -15.97
C VAL A 76 4.45 -20.98 -15.83
N ASP A 77 4.36 -21.74 -14.73
CA ASP A 77 5.25 -22.88 -14.48
C ASP A 77 4.70 -24.29 -14.87
N PRO A 78 3.66 -24.49 -15.73
CA PRO A 78 3.35 -25.85 -16.15
C PRO A 78 4.51 -26.42 -16.96
N PRO A 79 4.93 -27.67 -16.72
CA PRO A 79 6.01 -28.29 -17.49
C PRO A 79 5.61 -28.35 -18.96
N LEU A 80 6.53 -27.94 -19.84
CA LEU A 80 6.40 -28.08 -21.29
C LEU A 80 6.20 -29.55 -21.64
N SER A 81 4.95 -30.00 -21.76
CA SER A 81 4.58 -31.27 -22.39
C SER A 81 4.63 -31.13 -23.93
N GLY A 82 5.66 -30.47 -24.43
CA GLY A 82 5.93 -30.33 -25.85
C GLY A 82 6.92 -31.40 -26.26
N THR A 83 6.41 -32.50 -26.82
CA THR A 83 7.21 -33.47 -27.58
C THR A 83 7.78 -32.75 -28.81
N TYR A 84 8.89 -32.05 -28.64
CA TYR A 84 9.70 -31.62 -29.79
C TYR A 84 10.34 -32.89 -30.35
N SER A 85 9.72 -33.47 -31.38
CA SER A 85 10.37 -34.43 -32.26
C SER A 85 11.25 -33.62 -33.21
N PRO A 86 12.59 -33.57 -33.03
CA PRO A 86 13.44 -33.02 -34.08
C PRO A 86 13.27 -33.92 -35.32
N THR A 87 12.90 -33.32 -36.45
CA THR A 87 12.82 -34.06 -37.71
C THR A 87 14.22 -34.60 -38.03
N SER A 88 14.33 -35.92 -38.25
CA SER A 88 15.58 -36.52 -38.68
C SER A 88 15.78 -36.18 -40.16
N ASN A 89 16.57 -35.14 -40.40
CA ASN A 89 17.04 -34.82 -41.75
C ASN A 89 18.08 -35.87 -42.17
N ILE A 90 17.62 -37.07 -42.54
CA ILE A 90 18.44 -38.05 -43.26
C ILE A 90 18.40 -37.62 -44.72
N GLY A 91 19.33 -36.78 -45.12
CA GLY A 91 19.64 -36.52 -46.53
C GLY A 91 20.64 -37.56 -47.04
N PRO A 92 20.43 -38.17 -48.22
CA PRO A 92 21.53 -38.75 -48.99
C PRO A 92 22.45 -37.65 -49.57
#